data_AF-A0A367IZC4-F1
#
_entry.id   AF-A0A367IZC4-F1
#
_cell.length_a   1.000
_cell.length_b   1.000
_cell.length_c   1.000
_cell.angle_alpha   90.00
_cell.angle_beta   90.00
_cell.angle_gamma   90.00
#
_symmetry.space_group_name_H-M   'P 1'
#
loop_
_entity.id
_entity.type
_entity.pdbx_description
1 polymer ?
#
loop_
_entity_poly.entity_id
_entity_poly.type
_entity_poly.pdbx_seq_one_letter_code
_entity_poly.pdbx_strand_id
1 'polypeptide(L)'
;CGPGLRIGHPIIDMAEDFCNSTFDALDVCNLLPSSKTSPKNDTRSEYVHVTPPPERESNLRFTLHNILEGPLPFESETFEYVQQSITILAYKIEDWPVVLNELKRVTKPGGYIQLIETELYPHQLGPKGESWRDQILDAIKSKRGNDGRITLQFERLLNNLDLEDVTVKFVSIPIGSWGLDIGNLWRQNFYAFLESAGTFLVDLMQMTNAEYKKGIQGLREELESGEYKAFSNVYVAYGHNNIHGHSDNTASSSCPYIDASNSCKSSTLLDTSKAVGSISLSEDTAILKHVSDHQNRRPSIYPDHHPPSQAQIDIVRYTWERVIETHLPTDRPNVSPSHAFGLAFYDALFQIDPALKPLFTNIVQQAKALAGMISYIVRSPEVIDPRPPTPSVTNESSTKKRARTIREINANKRKQSNASSFPELILQTASSKNSGKTNDTAAKDDEYLLLCKLRELGARHYLYGARTEHFALIGSALLIALEVRLGKEYIPEVAEAWMRAHAFTAYHMKTGLQLQIAWEEHEKRGSSSLRLNHVSINSKNAKTNCSIQ
;
A
#
# COMPACT_ATOMS: atom_id res chain seq x y z
N CYS A 1 14.88 1.00 -9.14
CA CYS A 1 14.60 1.69 -10.41
C CYS A 1 13.29 1.15 -11.00
N GLY A 2 12.37 2.05 -11.37
CA GLY A 2 11.07 1.85 -12.04
C GLY A 2 10.59 3.22 -12.52
N PRO A 3 9.60 3.38 -13.40
CA PRO A 3 9.07 4.69 -13.77
C PRO A 3 8.18 5.21 -12.63
N GLY A 4 8.80 5.97 -11.73
CA GLY A 4 8.12 6.83 -10.79
C GLY A 4 8.01 6.31 -9.36
N LEU A 5 8.90 6.79 -8.50
CA LEU A 5 8.76 6.80 -7.04
C LEU A 5 7.52 7.60 -6.65
N ARG A 6 6.42 6.89 -6.44
CA ARG A 6 5.14 7.45 -6.01
C ARG A 6 4.83 7.05 -4.56
N ILE A 7 3.95 7.80 -3.90
CA ILE A 7 3.39 7.41 -2.60
C ILE A 7 2.73 6.02 -2.74
N GLY A 8 3.08 5.09 -1.84
CA GLY A 8 2.70 3.67 -1.93
C GLY A 8 3.62 2.81 -2.81
N HIS A 9 4.84 3.26 -3.11
CA HIS A 9 5.87 2.42 -3.72
C HIS A 9 6.33 1.36 -2.69
N PRO A 10 6.50 0.07 -3.06
CA PRO A 10 6.80 -1.00 -2.10
C PRO A 10 8.01 -0.75 -1.18
N ILE A 11 8.97 0.04 -1.63
CA ILE A 11 10.14 0.42 -0.81
C ILE A 11 9.80 1.35 0.36
N ILE A 12 8.75 2.16 0.23
CA ILE A 12 8.24 3.02 1.29
C ILE A 12 7.61 2.12 2.36
N ASP A 13 6.73 1.20 1.94
CA ASP A 13 6.09 0.21 2.83
C ASP A 13 7.15 -0.66 3.53
N MET A 14 8.19 -1.10 2.82
CA MET A 14 9.30 -1.86 3.41
C MET A 14 10.09 -1.03 4.44
N ALA A 15 10.36 0.25 4.18
CA ALA A 15 11.03 1.11 5.13
C ALA A 15 10.22 1.33 6.41
N GLU A 16 8.89 1.37 6.31
CA GLU A 16 7.99 1.45 7.46
C GLU A 16 7.96 0.13 8.24
N ASP A 17 7.83 -1.02 7.56
CA ASP A 17 7.73 -2.34 8.19
C ASP A 17 9.07 -2.80 8.82
N PHE A 18 10.22 -2.36 8.27
CA PHE A 18 11.56 -2.77 8.70
C PHE A 18 12.39 -1.59 9.22
N CYS A 19 11.92 -0.97 10.31
CA CYS A 19 12.54 0.24 10.89
C CYS A 19 14.01 0.13 11.36
N ASN A 20 14.55 -1.10 11.49
CA ASN A 20 15.96 -1.35 11.82
C ASN A 20 16.85 -1.53 10.57
N SER A 21 16.26 -1.51 9.37
CA SER A 21 16.94 -1.60 8.09
C SER A 21 16.98 -0.23 7.42
N THR A 22 18.00 -0.01 6.59
CA THR A 22 18.13 1.18 5.75
C THR A 22 17.74 0.89 4.30
N PHE A 23 17.08 1.83 3.65
CA PHE A 23 16.53 1.70 2.31
C PHE A 23 16.97 2.88 1.44
N ASP A 24 17.48 2.58 0.25
CA ASP A 24 17.83 3.57 -0.77
C ASP A 24 16.94 3.37 -2.00
N ALA A 25 16.07 4.35 -2.22
CA ALA A 25 15.11 4.37 -3.31
C ALA A 25 15.65 5.20 -4.49
N LEU A 26 15.83 4.56 -5.64
CA LEU A 26 16.41 5.19 -6.83
C LEU A 26 15.46 5.21 -8.03
N ASP A 27 15.36 6.37 -8.68
CA ASP A 27 14.52 6.60 -9.86
C ASP A 27 15.12 7.69 -10.76
N VAL A 28 14.73 7.68 -12.05
CA VAL A 28 15.07 8.71 -13.05
C VAL A 28 14.15 9.92 -12.94
N CYS A 29 13.00 9.77 -12.29
CA CYS A 29 12.03 10.82 -12.08
C CYS A 29 11.84 11.06 -10.58
N ASN A 30 12.06 12.30 -10.15
CA ASN A 30 11.65 12.72 -8.82
C ASN A 30 10.15 13.02 -8.83
N LEU A 31 9.33 11.98 -8.65
CA LEU A 31 7.88 12.13 -8.50
C LEU A 31 7.47 12.35 -7.03
N LEU A 32 8.44 12.41 -6.13
CA LEU A 32 8.25 13.00 -4.82
C LEU A 32 8.28 14.52 -4.98
N PRO A 33 7.41 15.24 -4.27
CA PRO A 33 7.42 16.68 -4.36
C PRO A 33 8.77 17.27 -3.90
N SER A 34 9.21 18.32 -4.59
CA SER A 34 10.61 18.75 -4.59
C SER A 34 11.02 19.45 -3.27
N SER A 35 11.77 18.76 -2.41
CA SER A 35 12.47 19.37 -1.26
C SER A 35 13.83 19.97 -1.68
N LYS A 36 13.84 21.11 -2.39
CA LYS A 36 15.12 21.75 -2.76
C LYS A 36 15.22 23.17 -2.24
N THR A 37 15.80 23.33 -1.04
CA THR A 37 17.07 24.07 -0.80
C THR A 37 17.32 24.21 0.72
N SER A 38 18.42 23.62 1.19
CA SER A 38 18.92 23.79 2.57
C SER A 38 19.40 25.22 2.84
N PRO A 39 19.44 25.65 4.12
CA PRO A 39 19.28 27.05 4.50
C PRO A 39 20.62 27.79 4.57
N LYS A 40 20.60 29.09 4.26
CA LYS A 40 21.57 30.02 4.83
C LYS A 40 20.82 31.09 5.63
N ASN A 41 21.08 31.03 6.94
CA ASN A 41 20.96 32.07 7.95
C ASN A 41 19.87 33.12 7.74
N ASP A 42 18.80 33.06 8.52
CA ASP A 42 18.51 34.22 9.35
C ASP A 42 17.74 33.86 10.62
N THR A 43 18.17 34.56 11.67
CA THR A 43 17.71 34.56 13.04
C THR A 43 16.28 35.08 13.20
N ARG A 44 15.63 34.58 14.26
CA ARG A 44 14.53 35.20 15.04
C ARG A 44 13.16 34.53 14.90
N SER A 45 12.88 33.59 15.81
CA SER A 45 11.54 33.41 16.36
C SER A 45 11.61 32.61 17.67
N GLU A 46 11.22 33.24 18.78
CA GLU A 46 11.00 32.59 20.08
C GLU A 46 9.75 31.72 20.01
N TYR A 47 9.93 30.39 20.02
CA TYR A 47 8.86 29.45 20.36
C TYR A 47 9.43 28.33 21.24
N VAL A 48 8.61 27.94 22.21
CA VAL A 48 8.86 27.03 23.33
C VAL A 48 9.54 25.72 22.87
N HIS A 49 10.70 25.42 23.46
CA HIS A 49 11.40 24.15 23.31
C HIS A 49 10.54 22.99 23.86
N VAL A 50 9.88 22.27 22.96
CA VAL A 50 9.69 20.83 23.13
C VAL A 50 10.88 20.20 22.41
N THR A 51 11.83 19.64 23.16
CA THR A 51 12.92 18.86 22.57
C THR A 51 12.31 17.69 21.78
N PRO A 52 12.53 17.61 20.45
CA PRO A 52 12.16 16.41 19.71
C PRO A 52 12.91 15.21 20.30
N PRO A 53 12.34 13.99 20.25
CA PRO A 53 13.14 12.79 20.48
C PRO A 53 14.36 12.85 19.54
N PRO A 54 15.52 12.31 19.93
CA PRO A 54 16.72 12.36 19.10
C PRO A 54 16.36 11.89 17.69
N GLU A 55 16.62 12.75 16.70
CA GLU A 55 16.34 12.50 15.28
C GLU A 55 16.95 11.15 14.90
N ARG A 56 16.12 10.11 14.80
CA ARG A 56 16.50 8.95 14.00
C ARG A 56 16.64 9.48 12.59
N GLU A 57 17.86 9.44 12.04
CA GLU A 57 18.06 9.65 10.61
C GLU A 57 17.04 8.78 9.86
N SER A 58 16.36 9.36 8.86
CA SER A 58 15.39 8.63 8.06
C SER A 58 16.02 7.34 7.54
N ASN A 59 15.39 6.20 7.83
CA ASN A 59 15.85 4.90 7.35
C ASN A 59 15.50 4.68 5.86
N LEU A 60 14.88 5.66 5.21
CA LEU A 60 14.61 5.72 3.77
C LEU A 60 15.25 6.96 3.16
N ARG A 61 16.04 6.75 2.10
CA ARG A 61 16.73 7.77 1.33
C ARG A 61 16.29 7.72 -0.13
N PHE A 62 16.23 8.88 -0.78
CA PHE A 62 15.81 8.99 -2.17
C PHE A 62 16.93 9.56 -3.03
N THR A 63 17.22 8.89 -4.14
CA THR A 63 18.28 9.24 -5.07
C THR A 63 17.71 9.39 -6.47
N LEU A 64 17.83 10.59 -7.04
CA LEU A 64 17.52 10.84 -8.44
C LEU A 64 18.75 10.50 -9.27
N HIS A 65 18.67 9.43 -10.07
CA HIS A 65 19.79 9.02 -10.91
C HIS A 65 19.32 8.22 -12.12
N ASN A 66 19.98 8.43 -13.25
CA ASN A 66 19.79 7.62 -14.44
C ASN A 66 20.96 6.64 -14.60
N ILE A 67 20.68 5.36 -14.39
CA ILE A 67 21.67 4.28 -14.52
C ILE A 67 22.30 4.19 -15.92
N LEU A 68 21.65 4.75 -16.95
CA LEU A 68 22.19 4.83 -18.31
C LEU A 68 23.14 6.01 -18.54
N GLU A 69 23.17 6.99 -17.64
CA GLU A 69 24.09 8.14 -17.71
C GLU A 69 25.41 7.91 -16.96
N GLY A 70 25.47 6.88 -16.12
CA GLY A 70 26.66 6.51 -15.38
C GLY A 70 26.37 5.51 -14.25
N PRO A 71 27.42 5.00 -13.58
CA PRO A 71 27.26 4.08 -12.45
C PRO A 71 26.40 4.72 -11.36
N LEU A 72 25.67 3.88 -10.63
CA LEU A 72 24.90 4.28 -9.47
C LEU A 72 25.83 4.96 -8.44
N PRO A 73 25.36 5.99 -7.72
CA PRO A 73 26.16 6.76 -6.78
C PRO A 73 26.38 6.03 -5.45
N PHE A 74 26.72 4.75 -5.53
CA PHE A 74 27.00 3.88 -4.41
C PHE A 74 28.30 3.13 -4.66
N GLU A 75 29.05 2.87 -3.58
CA GLU A 75 30.25 2.05 -3.64
C GLU A 75 29.90 0.62 -4.05
N SER A 76 30.90 -0.10 -4.55
CA SER A 76 30.72 -1.54 -4.82
C SER A 76 30.39 -2.27 -3.51
N GLU A 77 29.60 -3.34 -3.61
CA GLU A 77 29.29 -4.21 -2.48
C GLU A 77 28.65 -3.47 -1.28
N THR A 78 27.70 -2.57 -1.57
CA THR A 78 27.04 -1.74 -0.56
C THR A 78 25.81 -2.41 0.05
N PHE A 79 24.99 -3.09 -0.76
CA PHE A 79 23.66 -3.55 -0.36
C PHE A 79 23.57 -5.07 -0.21
N GLU A 80 22.90 -5.55 0.84
CA GLU A 80 22.52 -6.96 1.02
C GLU A 80 21.37 -7.38 0.10
N TYR A 81 20.56 -6.43 -0.37
CA TYR A 81 19.40 -6.66 -1.21
C TYR A 81 19.20 -5.52 -2.22
N VAL A 82 19.15 -5.85 -3.51
CA VAL A 82 18.94 -4.91 -4.61
C VAL A 82 17.74 -5.34 -5.44
N GLN A 83 16.74 -4.46 -5.56
CA GLN A 83 15.51 -4.74 -6.29
C GLN A 83 15.29 -3.75 -7.44
N GLN A 84 14.97 -4.29 -8.62
CA GLN A 84 14.46 -3.54 -9.76
C GLN A 84 13.02 -3.97 -10.07
N SER A 85 12.16 -3.01 -10.41
CA SER A 85 10.77 -3.34 -10.72
C SER A 85 10.14 -2.43 -11.77
N ILE A 86 9.39 -3.04 -12.69
CA ILE A 86 8.60 -2.40 -13.76
C ILE A 86 9.47 -1.49 -14.66
N THR A 87 10.61 -1.97 -15.12
CA THR A 87 11.56 -1.20 -15.97
C THR A 87 11.57 -1.62 -17.44
N ILE A 88 10.71 -2.57 -17.85
CA ILE A 88 10.73 -3.15 -19.20
C ILE A 88 10.68 -2.15 -20.37
N LEU A 89 10.01 -1.00 -20.19
CA LEU A 89 9.92 0.08 -21.18
C LEU A 89 10.99 1.16 -21.03
N ALA A 90 11.80 1.11 -19.97
CA ALA A 90 12.86 2.08 -19.70
C ALA A 90 14.16 1.73 -20.45
N TYR A 91 14.42 0.45 -20.71
CA TYR A 91 15.69 -0.04 -21.23
C TYR A 91 15.56 -0.67 -22.62
N LYS A 92 16.50 -0.34 -23.51
CA LYS A 92 16.70 -1.07 -24.76
C LYS A 92 17.31 -2.45 -24.50
N ILE A 93 17.28 -3.31 -25.50
CA ILE A 93 17.89 -4.65 -25.41
C ILE A 93 19.37 -4.55 -25.01
N GLU A 94 20.12 -3.62 -25.61
CA GLU A 94 21.55 -3.43 -25.30
C GLU A 94 21.84 -2.85 -23.90
N ASP A 95 20.86 -2.22 -23.24
CA ASP A 95 21.05 -1.58 -21.94
C ASP A 95 21.02 -2.60 -20.78
N TRP A 96 20.30 -3.72 -20.95
CA TRP A 96 20.09 -4.71 -19.89
C TRP A 96 21.39 -5.28 -19.30
N PRO A 97 22.39 -5.72 -20.09
CA PRO A 97 23.65 -6.17 -19.54
C PRO A 97 24.37 -5.10 -18.70
N VAL A 98 24.32 -3.84 -19.11
CA VAL A 98 24.97 -2.74 -18.38
C VAL A 98 24.28 -2.50 -17.05
N VAL A 99 22.95 -2.39 -17.08
CA VAL A 99 22.11 -2.23 -15.88
C VAL A 99 22.34 -3.37 -14.90
N LEU A 100 22.29 -4.61 -15.36
CA LEU A 100 22.40 -5.78 -14.50
C LEU A 100 23.80 -5.94 -13.89
N ASN A 101 24.87 -5.63 -14.63
CA ASN A 101 26.22 -5.59 -14.08
C ASN A 101 26.35 -4.53 -12.99
N GLU A 102 25.71 -3.38 -13.18
CA GLU A 102 25.71 -2.32 -12.19
C GLU A 102 24.93 -2.68 -10.92
N LEU A 103 23.78 -3.38 -11.06
CA LEU A 103 23.07 -3.96 -9.90
C LEU A 103 23.94 -4.98 -9.17
N LYS A 104 24.68 -5.84 -9.89
CA LYS A 104 25.63 -6.78 -9.29
C LYS A 104 26.74 -6.04 -8.54
N ARG A 105 27.33 -5.00 -9.15
CA ARG A 105 28.43 -4.23 -8.57
C ARG A 105 28.08 -3.69 -7.19
N VAL A 106 26.89 -3.12 -7.01
CA VAL A 106 26.46 -2.54 -5.73
C VAL A 106 25.96 -3.58 -4.72
N THR A 107 25.82 -4.85 -5.11
CA THR A 107 25.35 -5.94 -4.24
C THR A 107 26.52 -6.63 -3.56
N LYS A 108 26.47 -6.79 -2.24
CA LYS A 108 27.48 -7.51 -1.45
C LYS A 108 27.65 -8.97 -1.90
N PRO A 109 28.81 -9.60 -1.71
CA PRO A 109 28.96 -11.05 -1.75
C PRO A 109 27.90 -11.73 -0.85
N GLY A 110 27.16 -12.69 -1.40
CA GLY A 110 26.00 -13.33 -0.74
C GLY A 110 24.72 -12.49 -0.67
N GLY A 111 24.76 -11.22 -1.10
CA GLY A 111 23.58 -10.36 -1.22
C GLY A 111 22.73 -10.73 -2.44
N TYR A 112 21.45 -10.38 -2.40
CA TYR A 112 20.47 -10.78 -3.42
C TYR A 112 20.18 -9.67 -4.43
N ILE A 113 20.01 -10.07 -5.69
CA ILE A 113 19.43 -9.25 -6.75
C ILE A 113 18.05 -9.81 -7.08
N GLN A 114 17.03 -8.96 -7.14
CA GLN A 114 15.67 -9.34 -7.53
C GLN A 114 15.10 -8.41 -8.60
N LEU A 115 14.53 -9.01 -9.65
CA LEU A 115 13.78 -8.32 -10.71
C LEU A 115 12.30 -8.73 -10.60
N ILE A 116 11.40 -7.75 -10.50
CA ILE A 116 9.95 -7.96 -10.57
C ILE A 116 9.39 -7.21 -11.78
N GLU A 117 9.02 -7.92 -12.83
CA GLU A 117 8.66 -7.33 -14.13
C GLU A 117 7.35 -7.88 -14.66
N THR A 118 6.48 -6.98 -15.14
CA THR A 118 5.26 -7.38 -15.85
C THR A 118 5.60 -7.55 -17.32
N GLU A 119 5.29 -8.72 -17.87
CA GLU A 119 5.47 -9.00 -19.29
C GLU A 119 4.58 -8.05 -20.12
N LEU A 120 5.17 -7.37 -21.12
CA LEU A 120 4.44 -6.48 -22.03
C LEU A 120 3.78 -7.25 -23.19
N TYR A 121 3.61 -8.56 -23.02
CA TYR A 121 3.06 -9.48 -24.01
C TYR A 121 1.92 -10.27 -23.36
N PRO A 122 0.69 -9.72 -23.32
CA PRO A 122 -0.46 -10.46 -22.85
C PRO A 122 -0.80 -11.62 -23.81
N HIS A 123 -1.22 -12.74 -23.24
CA HIS A 123 -1.51 -13.98 -23.94
C HIS A 123 -3.03 -14.17 -24.10
N GLN A 124 -3.44 -14.92 -25.13
CA GLN A 124 -4.84 -15.32 -25.36
C GLN A 124 -5.81 -14.12 -25.42
N LEU A 125 -5.44 -13.06 -26.14
CA LEU A 125 -6.27 -11.85 -26.26
C LEU A 125 -7.44 -12.02 -27.25
N GLY A 126 -7.37 -13.04 -28.10
CA GLY A 126 -8.21 -13.17 -29.30
C GLY A 126 -7.50 -12.63 -30.55
N PRO A 127 -7.94 -13.01 -31.77
CA PRO A 127 -7.24 -12.66 -33.01
C PRO A 127 -7.03 -11.16 -33.25
N LYS A 128 -8.01 -10.30 -32.92
CA LYS A 128 -7.87 -8.85 -33.08
C LYS A 128 -6.88 -8.29 -32.05
N GLY A 129 -6.99 -8.74 -30.79
CA GLY A 129 -6.15 -8.33 -29.69
C GLY A 129 -4.70 -8.75 -29.87
N GLU A 130 -4.45 -9.96 -30.36
CA GLU A 130 -3.12 -10.46 -30.67
C GLU A 130 -2.50 -9.72 -31.86
N SER A 131 -3.25 -9.51 -32.94
CA SER A 131 -2.77 -8.71 -34.08
C SER A 131 -2.39 -7.28 -33.66
N TRP A 132 -3.17 -6.66 -32.79
CA TRP A 132 -2.90 -5.31 -32.30
C TRP A 132 -1.70 -5.27 -31.35
N ARG A 133 -1.59 -6.24 -30.43
CA ARG A 133 -0.43 -6.42 -29.55
C ARG A 133 0.85 -6.58 -30.37
N ASP A 134 0.83 -7.41 -31.41
CA ASP A 134 2.02 -7.67 -32.23
C ASP A 134 2.49 -6.41 -32.96
N GLN A 135 1.56 -5.61 -33.49
CA GLN A 135 1.90 -4.31 -34.07
C GLN A 135 2.54 -3.36 -33.05
N ILE A 136 2.02 -3.32 -31.81
CA ILE A 136 2.61 -2.51 -30.73
C ILE A 136 4.03 -2.98 -30.43
N LEU A 137 4.23 -4.29 -30.27
CA LEU A 137 5.55 -4.85 -29.97
C LEU A 137 6.56 -4.60 -31.08
N ASP A 138 6.14 -4.77 -32.33
CA ASP A 138 7.00 -4.52 -33.49
C ASP A 138 7.38 -3.04 -33.59
N ALA A 139 6.45 -2.12 -33.30
CA ALA A 139 6.75 -0.69 -33.23
C ALA A 139 7.72 -0.36 -32.09
N ILE A 140 7.47 -0.87 -30.88
CA ILE A 140 8.35 -0.68 -29.72
C ILE A 140 9.76 -1.19 -30.02
N LYS A 141 9.87 -2.39 -30.60
CA LYS A 141 11.16 -3.00 -30.94
C LYS A 141 11.88 -2.24 -32.05
N SER A 142 11.21 -2.00 -33.18
CA SER A 142 11.85 -1.40 -34.36
C SER A 142 12.16 0.09 -34.20
N LYS A 143 11.37 0.83 -33.42
CA LYS A 143 11.50 2.29 -33.29
C LYS A 143 12.22 2.72 -32.01
N ARG A 144 12.15 1.94 -30.93
CA ARG A 144 12.82 2.28 -29.65
C ARG A 144 13.93 1.33 -29.24
N GLY A 145 14.00 0.13 -29.80
CA GLY A 145 15.00 -0.87 -29.44
C GLY A 145 14.69 -1.63 -28.14
N ASN A 146 13.50 -1.45 -27.54
CA ASN A 146 13.05 -2.26 -26.40
C ASN A 146 12.55 -3.63 -26.87
N ASP A 147 12.64 -4.67 -26.03
CA ASP A 147 11.98 -5.95 -26.28
C ASP A 147 10.89 -6.19 -25.23
N GLY A 148 9.62 -6.16 -25.66
CA GLY A 148 8.49 -6.44 -24.77
C GLY A 148 8.44 -7.87 -24.22
N ARG A 149 9.32 -8.76 -24.72
CA ARG A 149 9.50 -10.15 -24.26
C ARG A 149 10.84 -10.38 -23.56
N ILE A 150 11.52 -9.32 -23.11
CA ILE A 150 12.83 -9.45 -22.45
C ILE A 150 12.81 -10.37 -21.22
N THR A 151 11.66 -10.49 -20.54
CA THR A 151 11.46 -11.39 -19.39
C THR A 151 11.74 -12.85 -19.71
N LEU A 152 11.52 -13.28 -20.96
CA LEU A 152 11.86 -14.64 -21.43
C LEU A 152 13.37 -14.89 -21.47
N GLN A 153 14.18 -13.83 -21.42
CA GLN A 153 15.63 -13.90 -21.45
C GLN A 153 16.27 -13.75 -20.06
N PHE A 154 15.48 -13.57 -18.99
CA PHE A 154 16.01 -13.27 -17.65
C PHE A 154 16.92 -14.37 -17.11
N GLU A 155 16.58 -15.64 -17.34
CA GLU A 155 17.45 -16.74 -16.91
C GLU A 155 18.83 -16.64 -17.57
N ARG A 156 18.86 -16.43 -18.89
CA ARG A 156 20.12 -16.23 -19.63
C ARG A 156 20.86 -14.97 -19.18
N LEU A 157 20.16 -13.85 -19.01
CA LEU A 157 20.76 -12.58 -18.63
C LEU A 157 21.36 -12.63 -17.22
N LEU A 158 20.68 -13.27 -16.27
CA LEU A 158 21.18 -13.43 -14.90
C LEU A 158 22.31 -14.46 -14.81
N ASN A 159 22.24 -15.57 -15.54
CA ASN A 159 23.34 -16.55 -15.57
C ASN A 159 24.63 -15.96 -16.16
N ASN A 160 24.53 -15.01 -17.09
CA ASN A 160 25.68 -14.29 -17.62
C ASN A 160 26.34 -13.34 -16.61
N LEU A 161 25.69 -13.04 -15.50
CA LEU A 161 26.25 -12.20 -14.44
C LEU A 161 27.08 -13.01 -13.45
N ASP A 162 27.25 -14.33 -13.61
CA ASP A 162 27.95 -15.18 -12.63
C ASP A 162 27.37 -14.97 -11.22
N LEU A 163 26.06 -15.23 -11.09
CA LEU A 163 25.31 -15.27 -9.83
C LEU A 163 25.06 -16.73 -9.45
N GLU A 164 24.96 -16.98 -8.15
CA GLU A 164 24.58 -18.27 -7.60
C GLU A 164 23.05 -18.37 -7.39
N ASP A 165 22.53 -19.59 -7.45
CA ASP A 165 21.11 -19.95 -7.21
C ASP A 165 20.08 -19.14 -8.01
N VAL A 166 20.40 -18.83 -9.28
CA VAL A 166 19.50 -18.11 -10.18
C VAL A 166 18.17 -18.86 -10.34
N THR A 167 17.09 -18.17 -10.01
CA THR A 167 15.72 -18.67 -10.12
C THR A 167 14.87 -17.66 -10.88
N VAL A 168 14.13 -18.14 -11.89
CA VAL A 168 13.12 -17.36 -12.60
C VAL A 168 11.76 -18.03 -12.43
N LYS A 169 10.80 -17.28 -11.90
CA LYS A 169 9.40 -17.72 -11.71
C LYS A 169 8.47 -16.68 -12.29
N PHE A 170 7.24 -17.08 -12.58
CA PHE A 170 6.19 -16.14 -12.93
C PHE A 170 4.84 -16.57 -12.35
N VAL A 171 3.94 -15.61 -12.23
CA VAL A 171 2.52 -15.85 -11.98
C VAL A 171 1.71 -15.26 -13.12
N SER A 172 0.73 -16.01 -13.61
CA SER A 172 -0.20 -15.56 -14.64
C SER A 172 -1.38 -14.85 -14.00
N ILE A 173 -1.54 -13.56 -14.30
CA ILE A 173 -2.64 -12.73 -13.80
C ILE A 173 -3.71 -12.64 -14.89
N PRO A 174 -4.94 -13.10 -14.63
CA PRO A 174 -6.01 -13.06 -15.61
C PRO A 174 -6.38 -11.62 -15.98
N ILE A 175 -6.87 -11.42 -17.21
CA ILE A 175 -7.43 -10.16 -17.71
C ILE A 175 -8.90 -10.40 -17.98
N GLY A 176 -9.77 -9.81 -17.16
CA GLY A 176 -11.22 -9.84 -17.33
C GLY A 176 -11.96 -10.64 -16.28
N SER A 177 -13.27 -10.74 -16.46
CA SER A 177 -14.21 -11.30 -15.47
C SER A 177 -13.96 -12.77 -15.16
N TRP A 178 -13.37 -13.52 -16.09
CA TRP A 178 -13.00 -14.93 -15.88
C TRP A 178 -12.00 -15.12 -14.74
N GLY A 179 -11.20 -14.09 -14.45
CA GLY A 179 -10.27 -14.03 -13.33
C GLY A 179 -10.86 -13.49 -12.03
N LEU A 180 -12.18 -13.40 -11.91
CA LEU A 180 -12.88 -12.83 -10.76
C LEU A 180 -12.34 -11.42 -10.42
N ASP A 181 -12.10 -11.16 -9.14
CA ASP A 181 -11.76 -9.81 -8.65
C ASP A 181 -10.38 -9.36 -9.14
N ILE A 182 -9.38 -10.25 -9.05
CA ILE A 182 -8.04 -9.94 -9.53
C ILE A 182 -8.02 -9.72 -11.05
N GLY A 183 -8.79 -10.51 -11.81
CA GLY A 183 -8.88 -10.35 -13.25
C GLY A 183 -9.57 -9.06 -13.69
N ASN A 184 -10.59 -8.63 -12.94
CA ASN A 184 -11.25 -7.35 -13.17
C ASN A 184 -10.33 -6.16 -12.86
N LEU A 185 -9.59 -6.22 -11.74
CA LEU A 185 -8.61 -5.19 -11.37
C LEU A 185 -7.48 -5.11 -12.40
N TRP A 186 -6.95 -6.25 -12.83
CA TRP A 186 -5.87 -6.29 -13.80
C TRP A 186 -6.31 -5.79 -15.18
N ARG A 187 -7.54 -6.12 -15.61
CA ARG A 187 -8.13 -5.55 -16.84
C ARG A 187 -8.22 -4.03 -16.79
N GLN A 188 -8.59 -3.45 -15.64
CA GLN A 188 -8.64 -1.99 -15.50
C GLN A 188 -7.25 -1.37 -15.60
N ASN A 189 -6.26 -1.96 -14.94
CA ASN A 189 -4.88 -1.52 -15.05
C ASN A 189 -4.38 -1.60 -16.50
N PHE A 190 -4.69 -2.71 -17.18
CA PHE A 190 -4.35 -2.91 -18.59
C PHE A 190 -5.01 -1.85 -19.49
N TYR A 191 -6.29 -1.55 -19.30
CA TYR A 191 -6.98 -0.51 -20.05
C TYR A 191 -6.46 0.90 -19.75
N ALA A 192 -6.18 1.22 -18.50
CA ALA A 192 -5.61 2.49 -18.10
C ALA A 192 -4.21 2.69 -18.70
N PHE A 193 -3.39 1.64 -18.75
CA PHE A 193 -2.10 1.67 -19.42
C PHE A 193 -2.26 2.01 -20.91
N LEU A 194 -3.13 1.29 -21.64
CA LEU A 194 -3.36 1.56 -23.06
C LEU A 194 -3.89 2.99 -23.29
N GLU A 195 -4.85 3.43 -22.49
CA GLU A 195 -5.39 4.79 -22.58
C GLU A 195 -4.31 5.85 -22.35
N SER A 196 -3.50 5.70 -21.29
CA SER A 196 -2.42 6.64 -20.96
C SER A 196 -1.29 6.65 -21.99
N ALA A 197 -0.99 5.50 -22.59
CA ALA A 197 0.04 5.35 -23.61
C ALA A 197 -0.44 5.78 -25.01
N GLY A 198 -1.71 6.17 -25.17
CA GLY A 198 -2.33 6.39 -26.47
C GLY A 198 -1.62 7.41 -27.34
N THR A 199 -1.28 8.60 -26.81
CA THR A 199 -0.58 9.63 -27.58
C THR A 199 0.80 9.16 -28.04
N PHE A 200 1.52 8.47 -27.16
CA PHE A 200 2.82 7.90 -27.44
C PHE A 200 2.74 6.80 -28.51
N LEU A 201 1.78 5.86 -28.40
CA LEU A 201 1.64 4.75 -29.34
C LEU A 201 1.14 5.21 -30.72
N VAL A 202 0.23 6.19 -30.77
CA VAL A 202 -0.26 6.80 -32.02
C VAL A 202 0.90 7.37 -32.83
N ASP A 203 1.79 8.14 -32.18
CA ASP A 203 2.98 8.70 -32.82
C ASP A 203 3.98 7.60 -33.22
N LEU A 204 4.29 6.70 -32.29
CA LEU A 204 5.27 5.63 -32.51
C LEU A 204 4.90 4.71 -33.68
N MET A 205 3.62 4.35 -33.78
CA MET A 205 3.10 3.46 -34.81
C MET A 205 2.71 4.20 -36.10
N GLN A 206 2.82 5.54 -36.12
CA GLN A 206 2.45 6.40 -37.25
C GLN A 206 1.00 6.16 -37.73
N MET A 207 0.09 5.98 -36.78
CA MET A 207 -1.34 5.78 -37.06
C MET A 207 -2.16 6.99 -36.63
N THR A 208 -3.43 7.02 -37.01
CA THR A 208 -4.38 8.02 -36.53
C THR A 208 -4.97 7.63 -35.18
N ASN A 209 -5.43 8.63 -34.41
CA ASN A 209 -6.20 8.40 -33.18
C ASN A 209 -7.45 7.52 -33.41
N ALA A 210 -8.06 7.59 -34.59
CA ALA A 210 -9.22 6.79 -34.95
C ALA A 210 -8.86 5.31 -35.11
N GLU A 211 -7.75 5.01 -35.79
CA GLU A 211 -7.23 3.65 -35.93
C GLU A 211 -6.82 3.06 -34.58
N TYR A 212 -6.15 3.86 -33.75
CA TYR A 212 -5.77 3.46 -32.40
C TYR A 212 -6.99 3.09 -31.54
N LYS A 213 -8.01 3.95 -31.50
CA LYS A 213 -9.27 3.69 -30.78
C LYS A 213 -9.98 2.45 -31.32
N LYS A 214 -9.96 2.23 -32.63
CA LYS A 214 -10.53 1.04 -33.26
C LYS A 214 -9.80 -0.24 -32.83
N GLY A 215 -8.47 -0.20 -32.74
CA GLY A 215 -7.66 -1.31 -32.23
C GLY A 215 -7.99 -1.66 -30.78
N ILE A 216 -8.02 -0.66 -29.89
CA ILE A 216 -8.43 -0.84 -28.49
C ILE A 216 -9.85 -1.39 -28.40
N GLN A 217 -10.78 -0.88 -29.20
CA GLN A 217 -12.17 -1.32 -29.18
C GLN A 217 -12.30 -2.78 -29.59
N GLY A 218 -11.59 -3.21 -30.64
CA GLY A 218 -11.57 -4.62 -31.06
C GLY A 218 -11.03 -5.56 -29.98
N LEU A 219 -9.95 -5.16 -29.31
CA LEU A 219 -9.41 -5.87 -28.15
C LEU A 219 -10.41 -5.94 -26.99
N ARG A 220 -11.12 -4.84 -26.69
CA ARG A 220 -12.14 -4.82 -25.63
C ARG A 220 -13.28 -5.78 -25.92
N GLU A 221 -13.79 -5.78 -27.15
CA GLU A 221 -14.84 -6.69 -27.59
C GLU A 221 -14.46 -8.16 -27.37
N GLU A 222 -13.23 -8.55 -27.71
CA GLU A 222 -12.75 -9.93 -27.51
C GLU A 222 -12.58 -10.29 -26.03
N LEU A 223 -12.09 -9.36 -25.21
CA LEU A 223 -11.97 -9.58 -23.77
C LEU A 223 -13.34 -9.65 -23.08
N GLU A 224 -14.34 -8.93 -23.59
CA GLU A 224 -15.70 -8.88 -23.05
C GLU A 224 -16.59 -10.01 -23.55
N SER A 225 -16.25 -10.64 -24.69
CA SER A 225 -17.01 -11.79 -25.21
C SER A 225 -16.99 -12.99 -24.26
N GLY A 226 -15.96 -13.10 -23.43
CA GLY A 226 -15.74 -14.24 -22.53
C GLY A 226 -15.24 -15.51 -23.24
N GLU A 227 -15.04 -15.45 -24.56
CA GLU A 227 -14.49 -16.56 -25.36
C GLU A 227 -13.02 -16.79 -25.06
N TYR A 228 -12.27 -15.71 -24.84
CA TYR A 228 -10.82 -15.75 -24.62
C TYR A 228 -10.47 -15.52 -23.14
N LYS A 229 -9.55 -16.34 -22.64
CA LYS A 229 -9.07 -16.26 -21.24
C LYS A 229 -7.73 -15.56 -21.17
N ALA A 230 -7.73 -14.29 -21.58
CA ALA A 230 -6.51 -13.49 -21.66
C ALA A 230 -5.81 -13.32 -20.31
N PHE A 231 -4.48 -13.34 -20.29
CA PHE A 231 -3.68 -13.13 -19.07
C PHE A 231 -2.33 -12.44 -19.36
N SER A 232 -1.73 -11.84 -18.34
CA SER A 232 -0.34 -11.35 -18.37
C SER A 232 0.50 -12.13 -17.37
N ASN A 233 1.78 -12.34 -17.65
CA ASN A 233 2.70 -12.89 -16.65
C ASN A 233 3.42 -11.78 -15.89
N VAL A 234 3.53 -11.93 -14.58
CA VAL A 234 4.44 -11.15 -13.74
C VAL A 234 5.58 -12.06 -13.34
N TYR A 235 6.78 -11.72 -13.79
CA TYR A 235 8.01 -12.45 -13.53
C TYR A 235 8.67 -11.95 -12.25
N VAL A 236 9.20 -12.91 -11.49
CA VAL A 236 10.14 -12.67 -10.39
C VAL A 236 11.39 -13.48 -10.70
N ALA A 237 12.50 -12.79 -10.92
CA ALA A 237 13.80 -13.40 -11.17
C ALA A 237 14.77 -12.95 -10.09
N TYR A 238 15.51 -13.87 -9.49
CA TYR A 238 16.46 -13.55 -8.42
C TYR A 238 17.64 -14.52 -8.39
N GLY A 239 18.74 -14.06 -7.80
CA GLY A 239 19.95 -14.84 -7.50
C GLY A 239 20.79 -14.07 -6.48
N HIS A 240 21.83 -14.69 -5.93
CA HIS A 240 22.75 -13.99 -5.03
C HIS A 240 24.14 -13.85 -5.64
N ASN A 241 24.82 -12.78 -5.25
CA ASN A 241 26.19 -12.55 -5.67
C ASN A 241 27.11 -13.59 -5.02
N ASN A 242 28.18 -13.96 -5.72
CA ASN A 242 29.10 -15.01 -5.28
C ASN A 242 29.77 -14.62 -3.96
N ILE A 243 29.82 -15.53 -2.99
CA ILE A 243 30.40 -15.28 -1.66
C ILE A 243 31.94 -15.21 -1.74
N HIS A 244 32.52 -15.79 -2.78
CA HIS A 244 33.96 -15.78 -3.03
C HIS A 244 34.35 -14.55 -3.86
N GLY A 245 34.55 -13.42 -3.18
CA GLY A 245 35.17 -12.23 -3.78
C GLY A 245 36.50 -12.56 -4.44
N HIS A 246 36.79 -11.91 -5.57
CA HIS A 246 38.01 -12.01 -6.38
C HIS A 246 39.18 -12.77 -5.72
N SER A 247 39.22 -14.09 -5.90
CA SER A 247 40.51 -14.78 -5.92
C SER A 247 41.14 -14.46 -7.27
N ASP A 248 42.32 -13.85 -7.24
CA ASP A 248 43.14 -13.59 -8.42
C ASP A 248 43.05 -14.75 -9.42
N ASN A 249 42.66 -14.42 -10.64
CA ASN A 249 42.56 -15.34 -11.75
C ASN A 249 43.99 -15.75 -12.19
N THR A 250 44.60 -16.67 -11.47
CA THR A 250 45.64 -17.55 -12.02
C THR A 250 45.01 -18.92 -12.25
N ALA A 251 44.83 -19.24 -13.53
CA ALA A 251 44.34 -20.52 -14.00
C ALA A 251 45.10 -21.71 -13.39
N SER A 252 44.38 -22.71 -12.87
CA SER A 252 44.65 -24.12 -13.18
C SER A 252 43.52 -25.04 -12.72
N SER A 253 42.87 -25.66 -13.70
CA SER A 253 42.45 -27.06 -13.78
C SER A 253 42.18 -27.88 -12.50
N SER A 254 41.05 -28.59 -12.58
CA SER A 254 40.76 -29.97 -12.13
C SER A 254 40.11 -30.20 -10.75
N CYS A 255 38.87 -30.69 -10.82
CA CYS A 255 38.24 -31.64 -9.88
C CYS A 255 38.98 -33.01 -9.94
N PRO A 256 38.85 -33.99 -9.01
CA PRO A 256 37.61 -34.31 -8.28
C PRO A 256 37.72 -34.86 -6.82
N TYR A 257 36.56 -34.85 -6.13
CA TYR A 257 36.03 -35.81 -5.10
C TYR A 257 36.86 -36.23 -3.86
N ILE A 258 36.25 -36.17 -2.66
CA ILE A 258 35.90 -37.30 -1.74
C ILE A 258 35.31 -36.80 -0.39
N ASP A 259 34.05 -37.19 -0.16
CA ASP A 259 33.39 -37.85 0.98
C ASP A 259 33.56 -37.52 2.49
N ALA A 260 32.37 -37.53 3.11
CA ALA A 260 31.86 -37.92 4.44
C ALA A 260 32.65 -37.81 5.78
N SER A 261 31.89 -37.28 6.75
CA SER A 261 31.68 -37.72 8.15
C SER A 261 32.74 -37.39 9.22
N ASN A 262 32.34 -36.66 10.28
CA ASN A 262 32.03 -37.26 11.58
C ASN A 262 31.61 -36.25 12.68
N SER A 263 30.83 -36.80 13.60
CA SER A 263 30.22 -36.26 14.82
C SER A 263 31.17 -35.69 15.88
N CYS A 264 30.70 -34.80 16.78
CA CYS A 264 30.74 -35.06 18.23
C CYS A 264 29.88 -34.12 19.11
N LYS A 265 28.98 -34.76 19.86
CA LYS A 265 28.37 -34.55 21.19
C LYS A 265 28.68 -33.32 22.08
N SER A 266 27.59 -32.69 22.54
CA SER A 266 27.04 -32.58 23.94
C SER A 266 27.92 -32.19 25.15
N SER A 267 27.44 -31.21 25.93
CA SER A 267 27.30 -31.25 27.41
C SER A 267 26.40 -30.08 27.91
N THR A 268 25.18 -30.34 28.41
CA THR A 268 24.72 -30.37 29.84
C THR A 268 24.99 -29.10 30.66
N LEU A 269 23.96 -28.28 30.92
CA LEU A 269 23.05 -28.25 32.10
C LEU A 269 23.67 -27.61 33.35
N LEU A 270 23.01 -26.56 33.87
CA LEU A 270 22.68 -26.46 35.30
C LEU A 270 21.59 -25.42 35.57
N ASP A 271 20.70 -25.88 36.44
CA ASP A 271 19.43 -25.37 36.92
C ASP A 271 19.64 -24.41 38.11
N THR A 272 18.70 -23.51 38.38
CA THR A 272 17.98 -23.43 39.68
C THR A 272 17.16 -22.15 39.82
N SER A 273 15.90 -22.39 40.19
CA SER A 273 14.86 -21.46 40.59
C SER A 273 14.95 -21.07 42.08
N LYS A 274 14.32 -19.94 42.48
CA LYS A 274 13.19 -19.90 43.45
C LYS A 274 12.86 -18.52 44.05
N ALA A 275 11.58 -18.43 44.45
CA ALA A 275 10.90 -17.57 45.44
C ALA A 275 10.47 -16.17 44.95
N VAL A 276 9.19 -15.84 44.70
CA VAL A 276 7.93 -15.90 45.48
C VAL A 276 7.92 -15.00 46.72
N GLY A 277 7.04 -13.99 46.71
CA GLY A 277 6.64 -13.20 47.87
C GLY A 277 5.58 -12.14 47.49
N SER A 278 4.31 -12.50 47.63
CA SER A 278 3.12 -11.66 47.49
C SER A 278 2.92 -10.73 48.70
N ILE A 279 2.16 -9.64 48.54
CA ILE A 279 1.18 -9.09 49.51
C ILE A 279 0.28 -8.06 48.79
N SER A 280 -1.01 -8.14 49.10
CA SER A 280 -2.12 -7.29 48.65
C SER A 280 -2.38 -6.17 49.69
N LEU A 281 -3.18 -5.11 49.52
CA LEU A 281 -4.62 -5.01 49.22
C LEU A 281 -5.03 -3.52 49.30
N SER A 282 -6.25 -3.24 48.85
CA SER A 282 -7.21 -2.18 49.25
C SER A 282 -7.43 -0.98 48.33
N GLU A 283 -8.71 -0.89 47.95
CA GLU A 283 -9.44 0.12 47.20
C GLU A 283 -9.68 1.37 48.06
N ASP A 284 -9.95 2.55 47.44
CA ASP A 284 -11.26 3.18 47.57
C ASP A 284 -11.38 4.59 46.94
N THR A 285 -12.47 4.74 46.18
CA THR A 285 -13.42 5.88 46.15
C THR A 285 -13.22 7.16 45.31
N ALA A 286 -14.33 7.46 44.59
CA ALA A 286 -15.00 8.74 44.31
C ALA A 286 -14.37 9.69 43.26
N ILE A 287 -14.97 9.91 42.08
CA ILE A 287 -16.29 10.48 41.71
C ILE A 287 -16.47 11.98 42.07
N LEU A 288 -16.36 12.80 41.01
CA LEU A 288 -17.10 14.02 40.62
C LEU A 288 -17.21 15.22 41.60
N LYS A 289 -16.71 16.37 41.13
CA LYS A 289 -17.30 17.72 41.23
C LYS A 289 -16.78 18.54 40.02
N HIS A 290 -17.63 18.88 39.04
CA HIS A 290 -18.28 20.21 38.88
C HIS A 290 -17.26 21.35 38.68
N VAL A 291 -17.32 22.25 37.70
CA VAL A 291 -18.49 22.97 37.19
C VAL A 291 -18.07 23.86 35.99
N SER A 292 -19.04 24.05 35.08
CA SER A 292 -19.31 25.22 34.21
C SER A 292 -18.16 26.01 33.57
N ASP A 293 -18.05 25.90 32.24
CA ASP A 293 -18.13 27.10 31.39
C ASP A 293 -18.47 26.72 29.93
N HIS A 294 -19.78 26.65 29.66
CA HIS A 294 -20.33 26.61 28.32
C HIS A 294 -20.83 27.99 27.94
N GLN A 295 -20.02 28.79 27.24
CA GLN A 295 -20.50 29.88 26.38
C GLN A 295 -19.35 30.44 25.51
N ASN A 296 -18.92 29.66 24.49
CA ASN A 296 -18.33 30.14 23.22
C ASN A 296 -17.67 28.99 22.43
N ARG A 297 -18.46 28.09 21.83
CA ARG A 297 -17.98 27.24 20.73
C ARG A 297 -19.10 27.03 19.71
N ARG A 298 -18.88 27.45 18.47
CA ARG A 298 -19.54 26.81 17.31
C ARG A 298 -19.26 25.30 17.43
N PRO A 299 -20.24 24.40 17.24
CA PRO A 299 -19.99 22.97 17.41
C PRO A 299 -18.93 22.53 16.39
N SER A 300 -17.76 22.14 16.87
CA SER A 300 -16.85 21.30 16.08
C SER A 300 -17.57 19.98 15.89
N ILE A 301 -17.88 19.61 14.65
CA ILE A 301 -18.65 18.40 14.32
C ILE A 301 -17.87 17.12 14.71
N TYR A 302 -16.57 17.21 15.05
CA TYR A 302 -15.78 16.08 15.55
C TYR A 302 -14.78 16.53 16.64
N PRO A 303 -15.13 16.45 17.93
CA PRO A 303 -14.24 16.88 19.02
C PRO A 303 -13.20 15.82 19.42
N ASP A 304 -13.45 14.53 19.22
CA ASP A 304 -12.70 13.49 19.94
C ASP A 304 -11.95 12.52 19.03
N HIS A 305 -10.63 12.55 19.17
CA HIS A 305 -9.64 11.56 18.73
C HIS A 305 -9.70 10.27 19.56
N HIS A 306 -10.72 10.08 20.40
CA HIS A 306 -10.85 8.90 21.25
C HIS A 306 -11.19 7.65 20.41
N PRO A 307 -10.47 6.53 20.58
CA PRO A 307 -10.80 5.28 19.91
C PRO A 307 -12.17 4.75 20.40
N PRO A 308 -12.89 3.96 19.58
CA PRO A 308 -14.08 3.26 20.05
C PRO A 308 -13.73 2.26 21.16
N SER A 309 -14.63 2.08 22.11
CA SER A 309 -14.49 1.06 23.14
C SER A 309 -14.60 -0.36 22.55
N GLN A 310 -14.06 -1.35 23.26
CA GLN A 310 -14.17 -2.76 22.84
C GLN A 310 -15.60 -3.18 22.54
N ALA A 311 -16.56 -2.78 23.39
CA ALA A 311 -17.97 -3.10 23.22
C ALA A 311 -18.51 -2.53 21.90
N GLN A 312 -18.18 -1.28 21.57
CA GLN A 312 -18.57 -0.66 20.30
C GLN A 312 -17.96 -1.39 19.10
N ILE A 313 -16.70 -1.82 19.21
CA ILE A 313 -16.01 -2.57 18.15
C ILE A 313 -16.67 -3.93 17.93
N ASP A 314 -17.05 -4.62 19.01
CA ASP A 314 -17.73 -5.90 18.93
C ASP A 314 -19.12 -5.76 18.31
N ILE A 315 -19.86 -4.69 18.66
CA ILE A 315 -21.12 -4.35 18.02
C ILE A 315 -20.93 -4.11 16.52
N VAL A 316 -19.91 -3.33 16.12
CA VAL A 316 -19.57 -3.12 14.70
C VAL A 316 -19.25 -4.45 14.01
N ARG A 317 -18.51 -5.35 14.65
CA ARG A 317 -18.18 -6.67 14.11
C ARG A 317 -19.42 -7.56 13.95
N TYR A 318 -20.30 -7.63 14.94
CA TYR A 318 -21.53 -8.44 14.86
C TYR A 318 -22.48 -7.92 13.79
N THR A 319 -22.65 -6.61 13.73
CA THR A 319 -23.56 -5.97 12.77
C THR A 319 -22.99 -6.01 11.36
N TRP A 320 -21.67 -5.88 11.18
CA TRP A 320 -21.06 -6.07 9.86
C TRP A 320 -21.19 -7.52 9.37
N GLU A 321 -20.96 -8.52 10.23
CA GLU A 321 -21.23 -9.94 9.90
C GLU A 321 -22.69 -10.11 9.46
N ARG A 322 -23.65 -9.53 10.19
CA ARG A 322 -25.07 -9.62 9.85
C ARG A 322 -25.39 -8.99 8.48
N VAL A 323 -24.83 -7.82 8.19
CA VAL A 323 -25.02 -7.11 6.91
C VAL A 323 -24.51 -7.93 5.73
N ILE A 324 -23.33 -8.53 5.84
CA ILE A 324 -22.70 -9.24 4.71
C ILE A 324 -23.27 -10.66 4.50
N GLU A 325 -24.10 -11.15 5.42
CA GLU A 325 -24.76 -12.46 5.35
C GLU A 325 -26.21 -12.40 4.88
N THR A 326 -26.84 -11.23 4.94
CA THR A 326 -28.28 -11.09 4.72
C THR A 326 -28.57 -10.50 3.34
N HIS A 327 -29.21 -11.27 2.46
CA HIS A 327 -29.80 -10.75 1.23
C HIS A 327 -31.20 -10.21 1.51
N LEU A 328 -31.45 -8.95 1.13
CA LEU A 328 -32.80 -8.37 1.19
C LEU A 328 -33.60 -8.76 -0.05
N PRO A 329 -34.94 -8.84 0.02
CA PRO A 329 -35.79 -9.10 -1.14
C PRO A 329 -35.65 -8.08 -2.27
N THR A 330 -35.19 -6.86 -1.94
CA THR A 330 -34.93 -5.77 -2.89
C THR A 330 -33.56 -5.88 -3.58
N ASP A 331 -32.70 -6.79 -3.14
CA ASP A 331 -31.37 -6.95 -3.70
C ASP A 331 -31.43 -7.60 -5.09
N ARG A 332 -30.55 -7.16 -5.99
CA ARG A 332 -30.38 -7.84 -7.27
C ARG A 332 -29.77 -9.23 -7.04
N PRO A 333 -30.27 -10.30 -7.70
CA PRO A 333 -29.82 -11.68 -7.45
C PRO A 333 -28.31 -11.91 -7.59
N ASN A 334 -27.64 -11.13 -8.45
CA ASN A 334 -26.21 -11.28 -8.77
C ASN A 334 -25.31 -10.30 -7.98
N VAL A 335 -25.84 -9.61 -6.97
CA VAL A 335 -25.09 -8.64 -6.15
C VAL A 335 -24.95 -9.20 -4.74
N SER A 336 -23.71 -9.39 -4.27
CA SER A 336 -23.46 -9.87 -2.90
C SER A 336 -24.01 -8.90 -1.85
N PRO A 337 -24.35 -9.34 -0.62
CA PRO A 337 -24.90 -8.46 0.42
C PRO A 337 -23.96 -7.31 0.78
N SER A 338 -22.65 -7.56 0.79
CA SER A 338 -21.61 -6.54 0.99
C SER A 338 -21.62 -5.47 -0.10
N HIS A 339 -21.83 -5.87 -1.36
CA HIS A 339 -21.91 -4.94 -2.48
C HIS A 339 -23.25 -4.18 -2.46
N ALA A 340 -24.36 -4.84 -2.09
CA ALA A 340 -25.64 -4.19 -1.90
C ALA A 340 -25.61 -3.13 -0.80
N PHE A 341 -24.86 -3.37 0.30
CA PHE A 341 -24.56 -2.34 1.31
C PHE A 341 -23.84 -1.13 0.69
N GLY A 342 -22.79 -1.38 -0.11
CA GLY A 342 -22.05 -0.30 -0.76
C GLY A 342 -22.93 0.54 -1.70
N LEU A 343 -23.86 -0.09 -2.42
CA LEU A 343 -24.83 0.63 -3.25
C LEU A 343 -25.78 1.48 -2.41
N ALA A 344 -26.34 0.92 -1.32
CA ALA A 344 -27.18 1.66 -0.39
C ALA A 344 -26.45 2.87 0.24
N PHE A 345 -25.16 2.73 0.52
CA PHE A 345 -24.31 3.84 0.98
C PHE A 345 -24.24 4.97 -0.05
N TYR A 346 -23.97 4.67 -1.32
CA TYR A 346 -23.91 5.70 -2.36
C TYR A 346 -25.27 6.33 -2.66
N ASP A 347 -26.35 5.53 -2.62
CA ASP A 347 -27.71 6.05 -2.73
C ASP A 347 -28.00 7.06 -1.60
N ALA A 348 -27.65 6.72 -0.35
CA ALA A 348 -27.78 7.63 0.78
C ALA A 348 -26.90 8.88 0.65
N LEU A 349 -25.63 8.72 0.26
CA LEU A 349 -24.69 9.82 0.08
C LEU A 349 -25.20 10.84 -0.95
N PHE A 350 -25.78 10.36 -2.05
CA PHE A 350 -26.29 11.22 -3.11
C PHE A 350 -27.69 11.77 -2.85
N GLN A 351 -28.45 11.16 -1.94
CA GLN A 351 -29.65 11.79 -1.39
C GLN A 351 -29.28 12.94 -0.45
N ILE A 352 -28.21 12.79 0.34
CA ILE A 352 -27.69 13.83 1.23
C ILE A 352 -27.13 15.01 0.41
N ASP A 353 -26.26 14.71 -0.56
CA ASP A 353 -25.68 15.73 -1.44
C ASP A 353 -25.57 15.23 -2.90
N PRO A 354 -26.54 15.59 -3.76
CA PRO A 354 -26.51 15.22 -5.17
C PRO A 354 -25.31 15.78 -5.95
N ALA A 355 -24.68 16.86 -5.48
CA ALA A 355 -23.54 17.50 -6.15
C ALA A 355 -22.26 16.64 -6.09
N LEU A 356 -22.24 15.61 -5.25
CA LEU A 356 -21.13 14.66 -5.17
C LEU A 356 -21.12 13.65 -6.33
N LYS A 357 -22.25 13.39 -7.00
CA LYS A 357 -22.35 12.38 -8.07
C LYS A 357 -21.24 12.47 -9.13
N PRO A 358 -20.86 13.66 -9.65
CA PRO A 358 -19.83 13.77 -10.67
C PRO A 358 -18.42 13.37 -10.20
N LEU A 359 -18.16 13.34 -8.88
CA LEU A 359 -16.88 12.89 -8.34
C LEU A 359 -16.69 11.36 -8.45
N PHE A 360 -17.77 10.63 -8.75
CA PHE A 360 -17.79 9.18 -8.71
C PHE A 360 -18.18 8.60 -10.07
N THR A 361 -17.18 8.21 -10.85
CA THR A 361 -17.36 7.70 -12.24
C THR A 361 -17.75 6.23 -12.32
N ASN A 362 -17.58 5.45 -11.24
CA ASN A 362 -17.90 4.02 -11.22
C ASN A 362 -18.42 3.56 -9.84
N ILE A 363 -19.69 3.89 -9.55
CA ILE A 363 -20.35 3.59 -8.26
C ILE A 363 -20.35 2.11 -7.93
N VAL A 364 -20.59 1.24 -8.90
CA VAL A 364 -20.65 -0.21 -8.69
C VAL A 364 -19.31 -0.72 -8.16
N GLN A 365 -18.22 -0.29 -8.77
CA GLN A 365 -16.90 -0.70 -8.32
C GLN A 365 -16.50 -0.06 -6.98
N GLN A 366 -16.80 1.23 -6.81
CA GLN A 366 -16.45 1.96 -5.59
C GLN A 366 -17.24 1.44 -4.38
N ALA A 367 -18.52 1.06 -4.57
CA ALA A 367 -19.34 0.38 -3.58
C ALA A 367 -18.69 -0.93 -3.12
N LYS A 368 -18.18 -1.73 -4.07
CA LYS A 368 -17.45 -2.96 -3.76
C LYS A 368 -16.13 -2.70 -3.01
N ALA A 369 -15.38 -1.69 -3.42
CA ALA A 369 -14.13 -1.30 -2.77
C ALA A 369 -14.35 -0.83 -1.33
N LEU A 370 -15.36 0.02 -1.11
CA LEU A 370 -15.78 0.49 0.22
C LEU A 370 -16.13 -0.68 1.14
N ALA A 371 -17.00 -1.59 0.67
CA ALA A 371 -17.39 -2.76 1.46
C ALA A 371 -16.21 -3.70 1.77
N GLY A 372 -15.27 -3.84 0.83
CA GLY A 372 -14.02 -4.57 1.04
C GLY A 372 -13.13 -3.92 2.12
N MET A 373 -13.02 -2.59 2.10
CA MET A 373 -12.26 -1.83 3.10
C MET A 373 -12.88 -1.94 4.49
N ILE A 374 -14.21 -1.78 4.61
CA ILE A 374 -14.90 -2.00 5.89
C ILE A 374 -14.64 -3.42 6.39
N SER A 375 -14.75 -4.42 5.52
CA SER A 375 -14.46 -5.82 5.88
C SER A 375 -13.02 -6.05 6.31
N TYR A 376 -12.06 -5.31 5.77
CA TYR A 376 -10.67 -5.36 6.21
C TYR A 376 -10.50 -4.75 7.61
N ILE A 377 -11.00 -3.52 7.80
CA ILE A 377 -10.88 -2.79 9.08
C ILE A 377 -11.53 -3.58 10.21
N VAL A 378 -12.74 -4.10 9.99
CA VAL A 378 -13.51 -4.85 11.00
C VAL A 378 -12.86 -6.20 11.36
N ARG A 379 -12.12 -6.82 10.42
CA ARG A 379 -11.37 -8.07 10.65
C ARG A 379 -10.00 -7.85 11.31
N SER A 380 -9.47 -6.63 11.27
CA SER A 380 -8.16 -6.36 11.85
C SER A 380 -8.16 -6.86 13.30
N PRO A 381 -7.29 -7.83 13.66
CA PRO A 381 -7.36 -8.53 14.93
C PRO A 381 -7.26 -7.58 16.14
N GLU A 382 -6.63 -6.41 15.94
CA GLU A 382 -6.23 -5.50 17.01
C GLU A 382 -6.96 -4.16 16.96
N VAL A 383 -8.24 -4.20 16.59
CA VAL A 383 -9.17 -3.21 17.13
C VAL A 383 -9.52 -3.62 18.57
N ILE A 384 -8.49 -3.76 19.43
CA ILE A 384 -8.54 -4.05 20.88
C ILE A 384 -8.89 -5.53 21.23
N ASP A 385 -7.92 -6.23 21.85
CA ASP A 385 -7.97 -7.19 23.00
C ASP A 385 -6.55 -7.82 23.15
N PRO A 386 -5.81 -7.56 24.26
CA PRO A 386 -4.46 -8.04 24.47
C PRO A 386 -4.45 -9.47 25.00
N ARG A 387 -4.00 -10.45 24.19
CA ARG A 387 -3.54 -11.74 24.72
C ARG A 387 -2.33 -12.26 23.94
N PRO A 388 -1.24 -12.67 24.62
CA PRO A 388 -0.08 -13.26 23.98
C PRO A 388 -0.37 -14.70 23.49
N PRO A 389 0.31 -15.18 22.45
CA PRO A 389 0.65 -16.59 22.37
C PRO A 389 1.74 -16.88 23.42
N THR A 390 1.47 -17.81 24.33
CA THR A 390 2.50 -18.37 25.21
C THR A 390 3.63 -18.99 24.38
N PRO A 391 4.90 -18.83 24.79
CA PRO A 391 6.02 -19.54 24.20
C PRO A 391 6.03 -20.97 24.75
N SER A 392 5.44 -21.92 24.02
CA SER A 392 5.88 -23.31 24.10
C SER A 392 6.85 -23.55 22.96
N VAL A 393 8.13 -23.67 23.30
CA VAL A 393 9.14 -24.24 22.41
C VAL A 393 8.78 -25.69 22.17
N THR A 394 8.12 -25.97 21.06
CA THR A 394 8.20 -27.25 20.36
C THR A 394 8.34 -26.95 18.88
N ASN A 395 9.39 -27.50 18.28
CA ASN A 395 9.63 -27.50 16.84
C ASN A 395 8.40 -28.07 16.11
N GLU A 396 7.54 -27.19 15.60
CA GLU A 396 6.58 -27.52 14.55
C GLU A 396 6.62 -26.41 13.50
N SER A 397 6.90 -26.82 12.26
CA SER A 397 6.68 -26.12 11.00
C SER A 397 5.85 -24.83 11.13
N SER A 398 6.50 -23.67 10.93
CA SER A 398 5.86 -22.36 10.95
C SER A 398 4.91 -22.20 9.75
N THR A 399 3.73 -22.76 9.86
CA THR A 399 2.59 -22.43 9.00
C THR A 399 2.12 -21.03 9.38
N LYS A 400 2.23 -20.07 8.45
CA LYS A 400 1.66 -18.72 8.61
C LYS A 400 0.20 -18.84 9.08
N LYS A 401 -0.11 -18.47 10.32
CA LYS A 401 -1.49 -18.52 10.85
C LYS A 401 -2.36 -17.62 9.99
N ARG A 402 -3.31 -18.22 9.28
CA ARG A 402 -4.32 -17.54 8.47
C ARG A 402 -5.06 -16.49 9.31
N ALA A 403 -5.18 -15.27 8.80
CA ALA A 403 -5.99 -14.22 9.41
C ALA A 403 -7.44 -14.70 9.58
N ARG A 404 -7.99 -14.54 10.78
CA ARG A 404 -9.33 -15.05 11.11
C ARG A 404 -10.41 -14.31 10.34
N THR A 405 -11.46 -15.04 9.95
CA THR A 405 -12.64 -14.41 9.36
C THR A 405 -13.49 -13.71 10.44
N ILE A 406 -14.32 -12.75 10.04
CA ILE A 406 -15.22 -12.07 10.99
C ILE A 406 -16.17 -13.07 11.70
N ARG A 407 -16.59 -14.11 10.98
CA ARG A 407 -17.37 -15.24 11.54
C ARG A 407 -16.62 -15.96 12.65
N GLU A 408 -15.34 -16.26 12.44
CA GLU A 408 -14.50 -16.93 13.45
C GLU A 408 -14.27 -16.05 14.68
N ILE A 409 -14.10 -14.73 14.47
CA ILE A 409 -13.96 -13.75 15.56
C ILE A 409 -15.25 -13.72 16.39
N ASN A 410 -16.39 -13.58 15.73
CA ASN A 410 -17.69 -13.43 16.39
C ASN A 410 -18.20 -14.73 17.01
N ALA A 411 -17.89 -15.90 16.43
CA ALA A 411 -18.34 -17.19 16.94
C ALA A 411 -17.85 -17.45 18.38
N ASN A 412 -16.62 -17.04 18.71
CA ASN A 412 -16.08 -17.23 20.06
C ASN A 412 -16.76 -16.31 21.08
N LYS A 413 -17.07 -15.07 20.71
CA LYS A 413 -17.76 -14.13 21.59
C LYS A 413 -19.24 -14.48 21.74
N ARG A 414 -19.90 -15.00 20.70
CA ARG A 414 -21.27 -15.54 20.78
C ARG A 414 -21.40 -16.70 21.77
N LYS A 415 -20.40 -17.60 21.85
CA LYS A 415 -20.37 -18.68 22.85
C LYS A 415 -20.32 -18.20 24.30
N GLN A 416 -19.88 -16.97 24.53
CA GLN A 416 -19.77 -16.36 25.87
C GLN A 416 -21.03 -15.55 26.24
N SER A 417 -21.96 -15.37 25.30
CA SER A 417 -23.23 -14.65 25.51
C SER A 417 -24.37 -15.64 25.74
N ASN A 418 -25.34 -15.25 26.54
CA ASN A 418 -26.59 -15.98 26.77
C ASN A 418 -27.79 -15.36 26.02
N ALA A 419 -27.54 -14.42 25.10
CA ALA A 419 -28.57 -13.75 24.33
C ALA A 419 -29.39 -14.72 23.47
N SER A 420 -30.71 -14.56 23.53
CA SER A 420 -31.68 -15.35 22.75
C SER A 420 -32.02 -14.72 21.40
N SER A 421 -31.70 -13.44 21.19
CA SER A 421 -31.93 -12.70 19.96
C SER A 421 -30.76 -11.79 19.59
N PHE A 422 -30.70 -11.33 18.33
CA PHE A 422 -29.64 -10.43 17.89
C PHE A 422 -29.68 -9.05 18.58
N PRO A 423 -30.83 -8.37 18.74
CA PRO A 423 -30.89 -7.14 19.53
C PRO A 423 -30.44 -7.34 20.98
N GLU A 424 -30.79 -8.46 21.61
CA GLU A 424 -30.34 -8.79 22.96
C GLU A 424 -28.82 -8.97 23.04
N LEU A 425 -28.20 -9.61 22.04
CA LEU A 425 -26.73 -9.73 21.95
C LEU A 425 -26.07 -8.35 21.92
N ILE A 426 -26.61 -7.40 21.16
CA ILE A 426 -26.08 -6.04 21.07
C ILE A 426 -26.23 -5.32 22.42
N LEU A 427 -27.40 -5.37 23.06
CA LEU A 427 -27.65 -4.72 24.35
C LEU A 427 -26.78 -5.28 25.49
N GLN A 428 -26.60 -6.60 25.53
CA GLN A 428 -25.69 -7.25 26.47
C GLN A 428 -24.23 -6.83 26.24
N THR A 429 -23.82 -6.73 24.98
CA THR A 429 -22.46 -6.30 24.62
C THR A 429 -22.23 -4.84 25.03
N ALA A 430 -23.19 -3.94 24.77
CA ALA A 430 -23.13 -2.53 25.14
C ALA A 430 -23.04 -2.32 26.67
N SER A 431 -23.70 -3.19 27.45
CA SER A 431 -23.74 -3.11 28.92
C SER A 431 -22.50 -3.70 29.60
N SER A 432 -21.63 -4.39 28.86
CA SER A 432 -20.45 -5.07 29.43
C SER A 432 -19.36 -4.07 29.82
N LYS A 433 -19.15 -3.87 31.13
CA LYS A 433 -18.05 -3.06 31.67
C LYS A 433 -16.75 -3.87 31.63
N ASN A 434 -16.02 -3.83 30.52
CA ASN A 434 -14.65 -4.35 30.52
C ASN A 434 -13.67 -3.31 31.11
N SER A 435 -13.16 -3.66 32.30
CA SER A 435 -11.98 -3.11 32.94
C SER A 435 -10.72 -3.50 32.17
N GLY A 436 -9.99 -2.53 31.62
CA GLY A 436 -8.67 -2.77 31.01
C GLY A 436 -7.69 -1.70 31.48
N LYS A 437 -7.04 -1.91 32.63
CA LYS A 437 -5.76 -1.25 32.95
C LYS A 437 -4.66 -2.07 32.29
N THR A 438 -3.90 -1.49 31.38
CA THR A 438 -2.64 -2.08 30.90
C THR A 438 -1.60 -0.98 30.67
N ASN A 439 -0.57 -0.98 31.52
CA ASN A 439 0.72 -0.38 31.23
C ASN A 439 1.48 -1.39 30.36
N ASP A 440 1.80 -1.08 29.10
CA ASP A 440 2.91 -1.71 28.36
C ASP A 440 3.17 -0.99 27.02
N THR A 441 4.44 -0.87 26.65
CA THR A 441 4.95 -0.01 25.57
C THR A 441 4.78 -0.57 24.15
N ALA A 442 4.61 -1.89 23.98
CA ALA A 442 4.46 -2.52 22.65
C ALA A 442 3.07 -2.33 22.02
N ALA A 443 2.02 -2.18 22.84
CA ALA A 443 0.65 -1.92 22.36
C ALA A 443 0.50 -0.55 21.67
N LYS A 444 1.45 0.36 21.89
CA LYS A 444 1.45 1.68 21.26
C LYS A 444 1.89 1.63 19.79
N ASP A 445 2.71 0.67 19.39
CA ASP A 445 3.32 0.64 18.06
C ASP A 445 2.31 0.16 16.99
N ASP A 446 1.47 -0.84 17.30
CA ASP A 446 0.45 -1.36 16.39
C ASP A 446 -0.76 -0.43 16.25
N GLU A 447 -1.17 0.23 17.35
CA GLU A 447 -2.17 1.30 17.32
C GLU A 447 -1.66 2.45 16.46
N TYR A 448 -0.41 2.87 16.66
CA TYR A 448 0.23 3.91 15.84
C TYR A 448 0.25 3.55 14.36
N LEU A 449 0.55 2.29 14.02
CA LEU A 449 0.57 1.82 12.62
C LEU A 449 -0.80 1.92 11.94
N LEU A 450 -1.88 1.54 12.61
CA LEU A 450 -3.24 1.70 12.07
C LEU A 450 -3.57 3.19 11.84
N LEU A 451 -3.21 4.05 12.78
CA LEU A 451 -3.45 5.50 12.68
C LEU A 451 -2.66 6.13 11.53
N CYS A 452 -1.43 5.68 11.30
CA CYS A 452 -0.61 6.07 10.15
C CYS A 452 -1.28 5.66 8.84
N LYS A 453 -1.73 4.40 8.72
CA LYS A 453 -2.43 3.91 7.52
C LYS A 453 -3.72 4.69 7.22
N LEU A 454 -4.49 5.04 8.25
CA LEU A 454 -5.70 5.86 8.08
C LEU A 454 -5.38 7.29 7.62
N ARG A 455 -4.31 7.90 8.14
CA ARG A 455 -3.86 9.23 7.72
C ARG A 455 -3.33 9.21 6.29
N GLU A 456 -2.51 8.23 5.94
CA GLU A 456 -1.94 8.06 4.61
C GLU A 456 -3.05 7.83 3.56
N LEU A 457 -4.02 6.97 3.89
CA LEU A 457 -5.23 6.82 3.10
C LEU A 457 -5.95 8.17 2.93
N GLY A 458 -6.12 8.93 4.01
CA GLY A 458 -6.70 10.28 3.98
C GLY A 458 -5.96 11.25 3.07
N ALA A 459 -4.63 11.28 3.12
CA ALA A 459 -3.78 12.13 2.27
C ALA A 459 -3.99 11.81 0.78
N ARG A 460 -4.09 10.52 0.41
CA ARG A 460 -4.37 10.09 -0.97
C ARG A 460 -5.70 10.61 -1.52
N HIS A 461 -6.67 10.94 -0.66
CA HIS A 461 -7.95 11.50 -1.11
C HIS A 461 -7.84 12.92 -1.70
N TYR A 462 -6.71 13.62 -1.46
CA TYR A 462 -6.42 14.88 -2.16
C TYR A 462 -6.40 14.70 -3.68
N LEU A 463 -5.82 13.59 -4.17
CA LEU A 463 -5.73 13.28 -5.62
C LEU A 463 -7.08 13.04 -6.27
N TYR A 464 -8.10 12.69 -5.47
CA TYR A 464 -9.48 12.51 -5.92
C TYR A 464 -10.30 13.80 -5.85
N GLY A 465 -9.67 14.94 -5.50
CA GLY A 465 -10.34 16.22 -5.33
C GLY A 465 -11.24 16.28 -4.09
N ALA A 466 -11.02 15.39 -3.11
CA ALA A 466 -11.80 15.38 -1.88
C ALA A 466 -11.52 16.65 -1.05
N ARG A 467 -12.58 17.22 -0.47
CA ARG A 467 -12.51 18.33 0.46
C ARG A 467 -12.83 17.85 1.87
N THR A 468 -12.31 18.55 2.87
CA THR A 468 -12.51 18.16 4.28
C THR A 468 -13.99 18.16 4.70
N GLU A 469 -14.83 18.94 4.04
CA GLU A 469 -16.28 18.96 4.20
C GLU A 469 -16.98 17.67 3.75
N HIS A 470 -16.43 16.96 2.76
CA HIS A 470 -17.04 15.72 2.24
C HIS A 470 -17.07 14.62 3.30
N PHE A 471 -16.09 14.60 4.23
CA PHE A 471 -16.00 13.62 5.30
C PHE A 471 -17.17 13.71 6.31
N ALA A 472 -17.79 14.88 6.44
CA ALA A 472 -18.93 15.05 7.34
C ALA A 472 -20.17 14.28 6.85
N LEU A 473 -20.27 14.02 5.55
CA LEU A 473 -21.43 13.39 4.91
C LEU A 473 -21.36 11.85 4.95
N ILE A 474 -20.15 11.31 5.04
CA ILE A 474 -19.89 9.86 5.03
C ILE A 474 -20.58 9.17 6.20
N GLY A 475 -20.53 9.76 7.40
CA GLY A 475 -21.12 9.17 8.60
C GLY A 475 -22.63 8.99 8.47
N SER A 476 -23.34 10.03 8.03
CA SER A 476 -24.78 9.97 7.81
C SER A 476 -25.16 8.96 6.73
N ALA A 477 -24.43 8.92 5.61
CA ALA A 477 -24.66 7.95 4.54
C ALA A 477 -24.44 6.50 5.02
N LEU A 478 -23.42 6.28 5.85
CA LEU A 478 -23.12 4.97 6.45
C LEU A 478 -24.24 4.50 7.37
N LEU A 479 -24.73 5.38 8.25
CA LEU A 479 -25.82 5.06 9.18
C LEU A 479 -27.14 4.78 8.46
N ILE A 480 -27.50 5.56 7.43
CA ILE A 480 -28.68 5.30 6.59
C ILE A 480 -28.56 3.95 5.88
N ALA A 481 -27.39 3.62 5.33
CA ALA A 481 -27.17 2.33 4.70
C ALA A 481 -27.29 1.17 5.70
N LEU A 482 -26.78 1.33 6.93
CA LEU A 482 -26.94 0.33 7.99
C LEU A 482 -28.41 0.14 8.38
N GLU A 483 -29.17 1.23 8.52
CA GLU A 483 -30.60 1.19 8.82
C GLU A 483 -31.38 0.43 7.75
N VAL A 484 -31.12 0.73 6.46
CA VAL A 484 -31.74 0.02 5.33
C VAL A 484 -31.41 -1.48 5.37
N ARG A 485 -30.16 -1.84 5.70
CA ARG A 485 -29.68 -3.22 5.63
C ARG A 485 -30.07 -4.08 6.83
N LEU A 486 -30.14 -3.49 8.02
CA LEU A 486 -30.46 -4.19 9.27
C LEU A 486 -31.95 -4.10 9.64
N GLY A 487 -32.69 -3.11 9.13
CA GLY A 487 -34.11 -2.93 9.41
C GLY A 487 -34.40 -2.90 10.91
N LYS A 488 -35.23 -3.83 11.40
CA LYS A 488 -35.60 -3.91 12.83
C LYS A 488 -34.42 -4.24 13.76
N GLU A 489 -33.31 -4.75 13.21
CA GLU A 489 -32.07 -5.01 13.97
C GLU A 489 -31.18 -3.77 14.11
N TYR A 490 -31.53 -2.67 13.44
CA TYR A 490 -30.87 -1.37 13.63
C TYR A 490 -31.43 -0.67 14.87
N ILE A 491 -30.73 -0.83 15.99
CA ILE A 491 -31.09 -0.22 17.29
C ILE A 491 -30.10 0.89 17.68
N PRO A 492 -30.43 1.77 18.65
CA PRO A 492 -29.59 2.92 19.01
C PRO A 492 -28.13 2.57 19.29
N GLU A 493 -27.87 1.45 19.97
CA GLU A 493 -26.52 0.99 20.32
C GLU A 493 -25.68 0.65 19.07
N VAL A 494 -26.33 0.18 17.99
CA VAL A 494 -25.68 -0.05 16.69
C VAL A 494 -25.29 1.29 16.07
N ALA A 495 -26.20 2.25 16.05
CA ALA A 495 -25.95 3.58 15.51
C ALA A 495 -24.80 4.27 16.25
N GLU A 496 -24.80 4.23 17.59
CA GLU A 496 -23.75 4.82 18.42
C GLU A 496 -22.38 4.18 18.18
N ALA A 497 -22.32 2.85 18.11
CA ALA A 497 -21.08 2.12 17.87
C ALA A 497 -20.47 2.45 16.50
N TRP A 498 -21.28 2.41 15.44
CA TRP A 498 -20.82 2.76 14.09
C TRP A 498 -20.47 4.25 13.96
N MET A 499 -21.23 5.14 14.59
CA MET A 499 -20.93 6.56 14.60
C MET A 499 -19.58 6.84 15.28
N ARG A 500 -19.27 6.19 16.41
CA ARG A 500 -17.99 6.34 17.10
C ARG A 500 -16.82 5.79 16.28
N ALA A 501 -16.98 4.61 15.67
CA ALA A 501 -15.95 4.00 14.83
C ALA A 501 -15.68 4.84 13.56
N HIS A 502 -16.75 5.31 12.91
CA HIS A 502 -16.66 6.22 11.78
C HIS A 502 -15.99 7.54 12.17
N ALA A 503 -16.43 8.19 13.26
CA ALA A 503 -15.88 9.47 13.70
C ALA A 503 -14.36 9.39 13.94
N PHE A 504 -13.89 8.31 14.56
CA PHE A 504 -12.47 8.06 14.77
C PHE A 504 -11.73 7.90 13.43
N THR A 505 -12.24 7.06 12.53
CA THR A 505 -11.66 6.84 11.19
C THR A 505 -11.61 8.14 10.38
N ALA A 506 -12.71 8.87 10.34
CA ALA A 506 -12.85 10.13 9.62
C ALA A 506 -11.92 11.21 10.19
N TYR A 507 -11.71 11.26 11.51
CA TYR A 507 -10.75 12.17 12.12
C TYR A 507 -9.33 11.93 11.58
N HIS A 508 -8.87 10.68 11.57
CA HIS A 508 -7.53 10.35 11.08
C HIS A 508 -7.39 10.56 9.56
N MET A 509 -8.39 10.17 8.77
CA MET A 509 -8.37 10.43 7.33
C MET A 509 -8.41 11.93 7.01
N LYS A 510 -9.27 12.69 7.69
CA LYS A 510 -9.33 14.15 7.54
C LYS A 510 -8.02 14.81 7.94
N THR A 511 -7.37 14.35 9.01
CA THR A 511 -6.05 14.84 9.43
C THR A 511 -5.04 14.63 8.32
N GLY A 512 -4.98 13.44 7.72
CA GLY A 512 -4.11 13.15 6.57
C GLY A 512 -4.38 14.07 5.37
N LEU A 513 -5.65 14.26 5.01
CA LEU A 513 -6.04 15.17 3.94
C LEU A 513 -5.66 16.62 4.24
N GLN A 514 -5.89 17.09 5.47
CA GLN A 514 -5.54 18.46 5.89
C GLN A 514 -4.03 18.70 5.84
N LEU A 515 -3.23 17.72 6.28
CA LEU A 515 -1.78 17.78 6.18
C LEU A 515 -1.35 17.88 4.71
N GLN A 516 -1.94 17.08 3.82
CA GLN A 516 -1.67 17.16 2.39
C GLN A 516 -2.06 18.52 1.78
N ILE A 517 -3.24 19.04 2.12
CA ILE A 517 -3.70 20.36 1.63
C ILE A 517 -2.80 21.48 2.16
N ALA A 518 -2.46 21.47 3.45
CA ALA A 518 -1.62 22.50 4.06
C ALA A 518 -0.21 22.50 3.47
N TRP A 519 0.33 21.31 3.22
CA TRP A 519 1.60 21.12 2.52
C TRP A 519 1.54 21.74 1.10
N GLU A 520 0.48 21.48 0.33
CA GLU A 520 0.26 22.06 -1.01
C GLU A 520 0.00 23.58 -1.03
N GLU A 521 -0.73 24.11 -0.05
CA GLU A 521 -1.04 25.55 0.05
C GLU A 521 0.18 26.37 0.50
N HIS A 522 1.02 25.81 1.36
CA HIS A 522 2.30 26.41 1.76
C HIS A 522 3.23 26.53 0.55
N GLU A 523 3.31 25.51 -0.30
CA GLU A 523 4.03 25.53 -1.58
C GLU A 523 3.50 26.60 -2.56
N LYS A 524 2.17 26.75 -2.66
CA LYS A 524 1.52 27.71 -3.58
C LYS A 524 1.66 29.18 -3.15
N ARG A 525 1.58 29.50 -1.84
CA ARG A 525 1.69 30.89 -1.35
C ARG A 525 3.11 31.43 -1.48
N GLY A 526 4.14 30.58 -1.34
CA GLY A 526 5.54 30.93 -1.61
C GLY A 526 5.83 31.33 -3.06
N SER A 527 5.03 30.87 -4.03
CA SER A 527 5.21 31.19 -5.47
C SER A 527 4.58 32.53 -5.93
N SER A 528 3.74 33.17 -5.12
CA SER A 528 2.86 34.26 -5.59
C SER A 528 3.42 35.69 -5.44
N SER A 529 4.56 35.89 -4.77
CA SER A 529 5.12 37.23 -4.49
C SER A 529 6.20 37.74 -5.46
N LEU A 530 6.56 36.98 -6.50
CA LEU A 530 7.54 37.41 -7.51
C LEU A 530 6.93 37.45 -8.91
N ARG A 531 6.06 38.44 -9.15
CA ARG A 531 5.88 39.01 -10.48
C ARG A 531 6.25 40.49 -10.43
N LEU A 532 7.45 40.83 -10.89
CA LEU A 532 7.71 42.05 -11.66
C LEU A 532 9.16 42.08 -12.18
N ASN A 533 9.27 42.61 -13.40
CA ASN A 533 10.44 43.05 -14.15
C ASN A 533 11.22 41.99 -14.96
N HIS A 534 10.60 41.55 -16.05
CA HIS A 534 11.35 41.19 -17.26
C HIS A 534 11.94 42.47 -17.88
N VAL A 535 13.26 42.62 -17.81
CA VAL A 535 14.02 43.44 -18.76
C VAL A 535 14.64 42.48 -19.78
N SER A 536 14.27 42.65 -21.04
CA SER A 536 14.83 41.92 -22.18
C SER A 536 16.28 42.29 -22.42
N ILE A 537 17.19 41.30 -22.48
CA ILE A 537 18.46 41.45 -23.19
C ILE A 537 18.72 40.21 -24.07
N ASN A 538 19.06 40.53 -25.31
CA ASN A 538 19.21 39.68 -26.47
C ASN A 538 20.51 38.85 -26.45
N SER A 539 20.48 37.75 -27.20
CA SER A 539 21.62 36.88 -27.51
C SER A 539 22.86 37.62 -28.04
N LYS A 540 24.05 37.20 -27.59
CA LYS A 540 25.22 36.80 -28.42
C LYS A 540 26.53 36.78 -27.61
N ASN A 541 27.32 35.75 -27.91
CA ASN A 541 28.79 35.66 -27.84
C ASN A 541 29.51 35.31 -26.51
N ALA A 542 30.48 34.41 -26.74
CA ALA A 542 31.84 34.37 -26.19
C ALA A 542 32.10 33.60 -24.88
N LYS A 543 32.56 32.35 -25.11
CA LYS A 543 33.87 31.80 -24.71
C LYS A 543 34.52 32.23 -23.38
N THR A 544 35.04 31.18 -22.74
CA THR A 544 36.30 31.04 -21.97
C THR A 544 36.37 31.45 -20.49
N ASN A 545 36.85 30.46 -19.73
CA ASN A 545 37.82 30.50 -18.63
C ASN A 545 37.38 30.73 -17.16
N CYS A 546 37.52 29.63 -16.41
CA CYS A 546 38.43 29.44 -15.26
C CYS A 546 37.97 29.75 -13.82
N SER A 547 38.36 28.80 -12.96
CA SER A 547 38.80 28.89 -11.55
C SER A 547 37.80 29.21 -10.43
N ILE A 548 37.45 28.14 -9.72
CA ILE A 548 37.63 27.88 -8.26
C ILE A 548 37.72 29.11 -7.34
N GLN A 549 36.79 29.16 -6.38
CA GLN A 549 37.11 29.29 -4.96
C GLN A 549 36.14 28.44 -4.12
#